data_AF-A0A8G1H7V3-F1
#
_entry.id   AF-A0A8G1H7V3-F1
#
_cell.length_a   1.000
_cell.length_b   1.000
_cell.length_c   1.000
_cell.angle_alpha   90.00
_cell.angle_beta   90.00
_cell.angle_gamma   90.00
#
_symmetry.space_group_name_H-M   'P 1'
#
loop_
_entity.id
_entity.type
_entity.pdbx_description
1 polymer ?
#
loop_
_entity_poly.entity_id
_entity_poly.type
_entity_poly.pdbx_seq_one_letter_code
_entity_poly.pdbx_strand_id
1 'polypeptide(L)'
;MSQSDSSEEATHAVVLDFLAHGRTDDSSPQYQRSPVAYAVGPESFRLFEIAFEDNPDVTIGDEIIVEPAEKRVGIEAIRQVEYEDLSSGAKSELDYVIEEIVEAQEDRFVEFYNTAQPITLRLHQLNLLPGIGKKLRNGILDERKRKPFDDFDEIEERVSGLHDPKGVIVERITEELQEDDLKYQIFVGRDEE
;
A
#
# COMPACT_ATOMS: atom_id res chain seq x y z
N MET A 1 28.08 21.80 17.07
CA MET A 1 27.79 21.03 15.84
C MET A 1 27.28 19.68 16.31
N SER A 2 25.96 19.57 16.46
CA SER A 2 25.33 18.29 16.79
C SER A 2 25.19 17.56 15.47
N GLN A 3 25.86 16.42 15.33
CA GLN A 3 25.52 15.47 14.28
C GLN A 3 24.11 14.98 14.62
N SER A 4 23.15 15.35 13.79
CA SER A 4 21.86 14.71 13.79
C SER A 4 22.08 13.31 13.23
N ASP A 5 21.99 12.30 14.09
CA ASP A 5 21.68 10.94 13.67
C ASP A 5 20.33 11.03 12.95
N SER A 6 20.34 11.17 11.63
CA SER A 6 19.20 10.74 10.82
C SER A 6 19.24 9.22 10.87
N SER A 7 18.60 8.63 11.87
CA SER A 7 18.17 7.24 11.75
C SER A 7 17.28 7.21 10.52
N GLU A 8 17.81 6.78 9.38
CA GLU A 8 16.99 6.39 8.25
C GLU A 8 16.04 5.33 8.80
N GLU A 9 14.77 5.72 8.98
CA GLU A 9 13.71 4.80 9.39
C GLU A 9 13.73 3.67 8.38
N ALA A 10 13.82 2.44 8.88
CA ALA A 10 13.93 1.31 7.99
C ALA A 10 12.59 1.15 7.25
N THR A 11 12.64 0.95 5.93
CA THR A 11 11.45 0.62 5.14
C THR A 11 11.16 -0.85 5.37
N HIS A 12 9.97 -1.17 5.84
CA HIS A 12 9.52 -2.54 6.07
C HIS A 12 8.47 -2.94 5.02
N ALA A 13 8.37 -4.23 4.76
CA ALA A 13 7.31 -4.82 3.94
C ALA A 13 6.72 -6.05 4.63
N VAL A 14 5.41 -6.21 4.52
CA VAL A 14 4.65 -7.33 5.09
C VAL A 14 4.58 -8.46 4.06
N VAL A 15 4.94 -9.68 4.47
CA VAL A 15 4.96 -10.86 3.59
C VAL A 15 3.54 -11.30 3.23
N LEU A 16 3.30 -11.49 1.93
CA LEU A 16 2.04 -11.92 1.34
C LEU A 16 2.02 -13.41 0.99
N ASP A 17 3.16 -13.97 0.57
CA ASP A 17 3.29 -15.36 0.17
C ASP A 17 4.77 -15.79 0.22
N PHE A 18 5.02 -17.08 0.42
CA PHE A 18 6.36 -17.67 0.43
C PHE A 18 6.45 -18.93 -0.42
N LEU A 19 7.34 -18.88 -1.41
CA LEU A 19 7.62 -19.93 -2.37
C LEU A 19 8.98 -20.58 -2.04
N ALA A 20 8.96 -21.62 -1.20
CA ALA A 20 10.16 -22.32 -0.72
C ALA A 20 11.03 -22.98 -1.81
N HIS A 21 10.48 -23.15 -3.03
CA HIS A 21 11.19 -23.73 -4.18
C HIS A 21 11.35 -22.73 -5.33
N GLY A 22 11.18 -21.44 -5.03
CA GLY A 22 11.18 -20.35 -6.00
C GLY A 22 9.96 -20.39 -6.92
N ARG A 23 10.00 -19.52 -7.95
CA ARG A 23 8.93 -19.37 -8.94
C ARG A 23 8.68 -20.66 -9.74
N THR A 24 7.42 -20.95 -10.01
CA THR A 24 7.02 -22.10 -10.86
C THR A 24 7.31 -21.86 -12.34
N ASP A 25 7.21 -20.61 -12.78
CA ASP A 25 7.45 -20.07 -14.11
C ASP A 25 8.94 -19.80 -14.41
N ASP A 26 9.81 -19.87 -13.40
CA ASP A 26 11.25 -19.80 -13.60
C ASP A 26 11.71 -20.99 -14.45
N SER A 27 12.39 -20.71 -15.56
CA SER A 27 12.92 -21.71 -16.48
C SER A 27 14.24 -22.34 -15.98
N SER A 28 14.80 -21.80 -14.89
CA SER A 28 16.03 -22.29 -14.26
C SER A 28 15.83 -23.66 -13.63
N PRO A 29 16.86 -24.53 -13.58
CA PRO A 29 16.78 -25.81 -12.88
C PRO A 29 16.41 -25.63 -11.40
N GLN A 30 15.58 -26.52 -10.84
CA GLN A 30 15.08 -26.40 -9.45
C GLN A 30 16.17 -26.20 -8.38
N TYR A 31 17.37 -26.75 -8.58
CA TYR A 31 18.49 -26.63 -7.64
C TYR A 31 19.21 -25.27 -7.69
N GLN A 32 18.84 -24.39 -8.62
CA GLN A 32 19.35 -23.02 -8.76
C GLN A 32 18.30 -21.98 -8.38
N ARG A 33 17.08 -22.40 -8.00
CA ARG A 33 16.01 -21.49 -7.62
C ARG A 33 16.15 -21.13 -6.15
N SER A 34 16.38 -19.86 -5.88
CA SER A 34 16.33 -19.33 -4.52
C SER A 34 14.87 -19.35 -4.02
N PRO A 35 14.64 -19.56 -2.71
CA PRO A 35 13.34 -19.31 -2.10
C PRO A 35 12.95 -17.84 -2.27
N VAL A 36 11.66 -17.60 -2.49
CA VAL A 36 11.14 -16.26 -2.80
C VAL A 36 9.94 -15.94 -1.92
N ALA A 37 9.89 -14.75 -1.36
CA ALA A 37 8.67 -14.18 -0.77
C ALA A 37 8.16 -13.02 -1.63
N TYR A 38 6.84 -12.86 -1.67
CA TYR A 38 6.21 -11.60 -2.10
C TYR A 38 5.81 -10.80 -0.87
N ALA A 39 5.96 -9.48 -0.92
CA ALA A 39 5.66 -8.59 0.19
C ALA A 39 5.11 -7.24 -0.30
N VAL A 40 4.41 -6.51 0.58
CA VAL A 40 3.89 -5.15 0.34
C VAL A 40 4.42 -4.18 1.38
N GLY A 41 4.90 -3.01 0.96
CA GLY A 41 5.29 -1.93 1.87
C GLY A 41 4.08 -1.16 2.40
N PRO A 42 3.78 -1.12 3.72
CA PRO A 42 2.60 -0.44 4.25
C PRO A 42 2.52 1.06 3.92
N GLU A 43 3.68 1.71 3.84
CA GLU A 43 3.74 3.16 3.59
C GLU A 43 3.45 3.52 2.14
N SER A 44 3.96 2.78 1.16
CA SER A 44 3.86 3.15 -0.27
C SER A 44 3.02 2.19 -1.10
N PHE A 45 2.54 1.10 -0.51
CA PHE A 45 1.94 -0.05 -1.19
C PHE A 45 2.80 -0.65 -2.31
N ARG A 46 4.11 -0.33 -2.35
CA ARG A 46 5.03 -0.93 -3.32
C ARG A 46 5.12 -2.43 -3.06
N LEU A 47 5.08 -3.20 -4.14
CA LEU A 47 5.17 -4.65 -4.11
C LEU A 47 6.61 -5.09 -4.34
N PHE A 48 7.04 -6.06 -3.57
CA PHE A 48 8.40 -6.58 -3.60
C PHE A 48 8.41 -8.07 -3.82
N GLU A 49 9.38 -8.52 -4.59
CA GLU A 49 9.86 -9.88 -4.56
C GLU A 49 11.21 -9.92 -3.85
N ILE A 50 11.31 -10.79 -2.85
CA ILE A 50 12.47 -10.96 -1.98
C ILE A 50 13.01 -12.37 -2.17
N ALA A 51 14.21 -12.48 -2.74
CA ALA A 51 14.94 -13.73 -2.88
C ALA A 51 15.88 -13.92 -1.68
N PHE A 52 15.92 -15.13 -1.14
CA PHE A 52 16.73 -15.47 0.04
C PHE A 52 17.94 -16.32 -0.31
N GLU A 53 19.03 -16.13 0.44
CA GLU A 53 20.27 -16.90 0.25
C GLU A 53 20.09 -18.40 0.57
N ASP A 54 19.26 -18.69 1.57
CA ASP A 54 18.95 -20.03 2.08
C ASP A 54 17.43 -20.16 2.29
N ASN A 55 16.98 -21.17 3.04
CA ASN A 55 15.57 -21.33 3.39
C ASN A 55 15.26 -20.57 4.70
N PRO A 56 14.73 -19.34 4.65
CA PRO A 56 14.47 -18.54 5.84
C PRO A 56 13.27 -19.11 6.62
N ASP A 57 13.16 -18.73 7.89
CA ASP A 57 11.96 -18.93 8.70
C ASP A 57 11.06 -17.70 8.48
N VAL A 58 10.29 -17.70 7.39
CA VAL A 58 9.41 -16.59 6.97
C VAL A 58 7.99 -17.12 6.80
N THR A 59 7.04 -16.40 7.38
CA THR A 59 5.60 -16.67 7.34
C THR A 59 4.85 -15.48 6.73
N ILE A 60 3.67 -15.74 6.19
CA ILE A 60 2.72 -14.68 5.77
C ILE A 60 2.41 -13.78 6.97
N GLY A 61 2.42 -12.47 6.76
CA GLY A 61 2.24 -11.45 7.79
C GLY A 61 3.53 -10.99 8.48
N ASP A 62 4.66 -11.67 8.27
CA ASP A 62 5.94 -11.23 8.85
C ASP A 62 6.42 -9.91 8.21
N GLU A 63 7.06 -9.06 9.02
CA GLU A 63 7.70 -7.84 8.53
C GLU A 63 9.16 -8.10 8.16
N ILE A 64 9.54 -7.69 6.94
CA ILE A 64 10.90 -7.77 6.42
C ILE A 64 11.42 -6.37 6.14
N ILE A 65 12.66 -6.11 6.58
CA ILE A 65 13.36 -4.86 6.25
C ILE A 65 13.75 -4.88 4.77
N VAL A 66 13.17 -3.95 4.01
CA VAL A 66 13.51 -3.71 2.61
C VAL A 66 14.60 -2.68 2.49
N GLU A 67 14.65 -1.63 3.32
CA GLU A 67 15.74 -0.63 3.30
C GLU A 67 16.11 -0.19 4.72
N PRO A 68 17.37 0.24 4.96
CA PRO A 68 18.53 0.18 4.08
C PRO A 68 19.09 -1.25 3.93
N ALA A 69 19.85 -1.49 2.85
CA ALA A 69 20.39 -2.81 2.53
C ALA A 69 21.26 -3.43 3.64
N GLU A 70 21.93 -2.60 4.43
CA GLU A 70 22.82 -3.01 5.52
C GLU A 70 22.10 -3.68 6.70
N LYS A 71 20.78 -3.46 6.83
CA LYS A 71 19.96 -4.04 7.90
C LYS A 71 19.25 -5.33 7.46
N ARG A 72 19.36 -5.73 6.19
CA ARG A 72 18.75 -6.95 5.64
C ARG A 72 19.46 -8.19 6.18
N VAL A 73 18.71 -9.25 6.47
CA VAL A 73 19.26 -10.52 6.98
C VAL A 73 18.80 -11.67 6.08
N GLY A 74 19.75 -12.42 5.52
CA GLY A 74 19.46 -13.60 4.70
C GLY A 74 18.82 -13.31 3.34
N ILE A 75 18.87 -12.06 2.86
CA ILE A 75 18.28 -11.63 1.59
C ILE A 75 19.38 -11.57 0.52
N GLU A 76 19.21 -12.36 -0.54
CA GLU A 76 20.07 -12.35 -1.72
C GLU A 76 19.78 -11.14 -2.61
N ALA A 77 18.49 -10.89 -2.88
CA ALA A 77 18.05 -9.80 -3.74
C ALA A 77 16.64 -9.34 -3.38
N ILE A 78 16.36 -8.06 -3.61
CA ILE A 78 15.01 -7.50 -3.61
C ILE A 78 14.79 -6.82 -4.94
N ARG A 79 13.63 -7.07 -5.54
CA ARG A 79 13.16 -6.33 -6.70
C ARG A 79 11.75 -5.83 -6.46
N GLN A 80 11.47 -4.62 -6.93
CA GLN A 80 10.10 -4.16 -7.05
C GLN A 80 9.41 -4.93 -8.19
N VAL A 81 8.17 -5.31 -7.98
CA VAL A 81 7.34 -6.04 -8.96
C VAL A 81 5.99 -5.33 -9.14
N GLU A 82 5.29 -5.64 -10.22
CA GLU A 82 3.94 -5.12 -10.46
C GLU A 82 2.88 -6.12 -9.99
N TYR A 83 1.61 -5.71 -9.90
CA TYR A 83 0.54 -6.59 -9.43
C TYR A 83 0.43 -7.86 -10.27
N GLU A 84 0.65 -7.76 -11.59
CA GLU A 84 0.58 -8.93 -12.47
C GLU A 84 1.62 -10.00 -12.17
N ASP A 85 2.80 -9.62 -11.64
CA ASP A 85 3.91 -10.52 -11.29
C ASP A 85 3.66 -11.36 -10.03
N LEU A 86 2.70 -10.96 -9.19
CA LEU A 86 2.39 -11.65 -7.94
C LEU A 86 1.82 -13.06 -8.19
N SER A 87 2.15 -14.00 -7.30
CA SER A 87 1.50 -15.31 -7.26
C SER A 87 0.00 -15.17 -6.99
N SER A 88 -0.79 -16.18 -7.33
CA SER A 88 -2.23 -16.18 -7.00
C SER A 88 -2.48 -16.16 -5.48
N GLY A 89 -1.58 -16.76 -4.70
CA GLY A 89 -1.59 -16.70 -3.24
C GLY A 89 -1.38 -15.28 -2.75
N ALA A 90 -0.29 -14.64 -3.20
CA ALA A 90 0.03 -13.26 -2.84
C ALA A 90 -1.07 -12.27 -3.24
N LYS A 91 -1.68 -12.43 -4.42
CA LYS A 91 -2.83 -11.60 -4.84
C LYS A 91 -4.02 -11.74 -3.90
N SER A 92 -4.34 -12.96 -3.49
CA SER A 92 -5.47 -13.19 -2.58
C SER A 92 -5.18 -12.61 -1.19
N GLU A 93 -3.94 -12.72 -0.71
CA GLU A 93 -3.54 -12.20 0.59
C GLU A 93 -3.47 -10.66 0.60
N LEU A 94 -3.00 -10.07 -0.50
CA LEU A 94 -2.84 -8.62 -0.64
C LEU A 94 -4.15 -7.86 -0.40
N ASP A 95 -5.29 -8.37 -0.89
CA ASP A 95 -6.59 -7.73 -0.66
C ASP A 95 -6.91 -7.60 0.83
N TYR A 96 -6.62 -8.63 1.64
CA TYR A 96 -6.82 -8.60 3.10
C TYR A 96 -5.80 -7.68 3.78
N VAL A 97 -4.52 -7.78 3.38
CA VAL A 97 -3.44 -6.98 3.99
C VAL A 97 -3.62 -5.48 3.72
N ILE A 98 -4.13 -5.08 2.55
CA ILE A 98 -4.47 -3.67 2.28
C ILE A 98 -5.53 -3.18 3.26
N GLU A 99 -6.58 -3.96 3.51
CA GLU A 99 -7.62 -3.59 4.49
C GLU A 99 -7.03 -3.43 5.89
N GLU A 100 -6.18 -4.36 6.33
CA GLU A 100 -5.51 -4.29 7.62
C GLU A 100 -4.58 -3.07 7.73
N ILE A 101 -3.83 -2.74 6.67
CA ILE A 101 -2.97 -1.54 6.63
C ILE A 101 -3.82 -0.28 6.75
N VAL A 102 -4.93 -0.18 6.01
CA VAL A 102 -5.82 0.99 6.03
C VAL A 102 -6.46 1.17 7.41
N GLU A 103 -6.85 0.07 8.05
CA GLU A 103 -7.41 0.09 9.41
C GLU A 103 -6.34 0.44 10.46
N ALA A 104 -5.14 -0.14 10.38
CA ALA A 104 -4.04 0.15 11.30
C ALA A 104 -3.50 1.58 11.18
N GLN A 105 -3.61 2.18 9.99
CA GLN A 105 -3.17 3.54 9.68
C GLN A 105 -4.35 4.48 9.41
N GLU A 106 -5.48 4.31 10.10
CA GLU A 106 -6.71 5.08 9.88
C GLU A 106 -6.47 6.60 9.80
N ASP A 107 -5.71 7.16 10.75
CA ASP A 107 -5.36 8.59 10.81
C ASP A 107 -4.82 9.13 9.48
N ARG A 108 -3.97 8.35 8.81
CA ARG A 108 -3.34 8.71 7.53
C ARG A 108 -4.38 8.88 6.42
N PHE A 109 -5.36 7.98 6.37
CA PHE A 109 -6.37 7.96 5.32
C PHE A 109 -7.54 8.92 5.62
N VAL A 110 -7.88 9.11 6.88
CA VAL A 110 -8.78 10.18 7.33
C VAL A 110 -8.18 11.54 7.00
N GLU A 111 -6.88 11.72 7.19
CA GLU A 111 -6.20 12.96 6.84
C GLU A 111 -6.27 13.23 5.32
N PHE A 112 -6.27 12.20 4.46
CA PHE A 112 -6.54 12.39 3.04
C PHE A 112 -7.93 13.00 2.79
N TYR A 113 -8.99 12.55 3.46
CA TYR A 113 -10.31 13.18 3.34
C TYR A 113 -10.30 14.65 3.81
N ASN A 114 -9.57 14.93 4.89
CA ASN A 114 -9.43 16.29 5.45
C ASN A 114 -8.64 17.23 4.55
N THR A 115 -7.59 16.74 3.88
CA THR A 115 -6.61 17.57 3.18
C THR A 115 -6.67 17.51 1.66
N ALA A 116 -7.38 16.54 1.07
CA ALA A 116 -7.46 16.36 -0.39
C ALA A 116 -7.75 17.68 -1.12
N GLN A 117 -7.04 17.93 -2.21
CA GLN A 117 -7.00 19.20 -2.93
C GLN A 117 -7.59 19.11 -4.36
N PRO A 118 -7.94 20.25 -4.97
CA PRO A 118 -8.18 20.35 -6.40
C PRO A 118 -6.94 20.00 -7.22
N ILE A 119 -7.08 19.13 -8.21
CA ILE A 119 -6.03 18.83 -9.20
C ILE A 119 -6.09 19.85 -10.35
N THR A 120 -7.32 20.17 -10.79
CA THR A 120 -7.59 21.21 -11.79
C THR A 120 -8.84 21.98 -11.39
N LEU A 121 -9.21 23.01 -12.17
CA LEU A 121 -10.47 23.75 -11.98
C LEU A 121 -11.72 22.86 -12.04
N ARG A 122 -11.64 21.66 -12.63
CA ARG A 122 -12.78 20.74 -12.82
C ARG A 122 -12.61 19.39 -12.12
N LEU A 123 -11.41 19.07 -11.65
CA LEU A 123 -11.05 17.78 -11.06
C LEU A 123 -10.44 17.99 -9.68
N HIS A 124 -10.89 17.20 -8.71
CA HIS A 124 -10.42 17.19 -7.33
C HIS A 124 -9.96 15.78 -6.95
N GLN A 125 -8.97 15.64 -6.07
CA GLN A 125 -8.43 14.35 -5.62
C GLN A 125 -9.53 13.41 -5.12
N LEU A 126 -10.46 13.88 -4.30
CA LEU A 126 -11.65 13.13 -3.90
C LEU A 126 -12.50 12.51 -5.05
N ASN A 127 -12.46 13.02 -6.30
CA ASN A 127 -13.19 12.34 -7.40
C ASN A 127 -12.41 11.17 -8.00
N LEU A 128 -11.15 10.99 -7.60
CA LEU A 128 -10.37 9.80 -7.99
C LEU A 128 -10.78 8.59 -7.13
N LEU A 129 -11.40 8.82 -5.98
CA LEU A 129 -11.94 7.76 -5.15
C LEU A 129 -13.16 7.10 -5.84
N PRO A 130 -13.22 5.76 -5.90
CA PRO A 130 -14.34 5.02 -6.47
C PRO A 130 -15.68 5.44 -5.87
N GLY A 131 -16.69 5.59 -6.72
CA GLY A 131 -18.04 6.00 -6.30
C GLY A 131 -18.20 7.47 -5.88
N ILE A 132 -17.12 8.24 -5.66
CA ILE A 132 -17.21 9.63 -5.21
C ILE A 132 -17.41 10.60 -6.38
N GLY A 133 -18.69 10.81 -6.72
CA GLY A 133 -19.11 11.85 -7.65
C GLY A 133 -19.18 13.26 -7.06
N LYS A 134 -19.61 14.23 -7.89
CA LYS A 134 -19.76 15.65 -7.51
C LYS A 134 -20.54 15.88 -6.21
N LYS A 135 -21.61 15.11 -5.96
CA LYS A 135 -22.46 15.26 -4.77
C LYS A 135 -21.70 14.89 -3.50
N LEU A 136 -21.12 13.69 -3.46
CA LEU A 136 -20.36 13.20 -2.30
C LEU A 136 -19.13 14.06 -2.05
N ARG A 137 -18.35 14.37 -3.09
CA ARG A 137 -17.21 15.28 -2.98
C ARG A 137 -17.58 16.61 -2.31
N ASN A 138 -18.64 17.25 -2.79
CA ASN A 138 -19.06 18.53 -2.21
C ASN A 138 -19.52 18.37 -0.76
N GLY A 139 -20.20 17.27 -0.42
CA GLY A 139 -20.56 16.93 0.96
C GLY A 139 -19.34 16.82 1.86
N ILE A 140 -18.33 16.04 1.46
CA ILE A 140 -17.06 15.90 2.20
C ILE A 140 -16.39 17.26 2.41
N LEU A 141 -16.29 18.07 1.35
CA LEU A 141 -15.67 19.39 1.41
C LEU A 141 -16.41 20.37 2.32
N ASP A 142 -17.73 20.29 2.39
CA ASP A 142 -18.53 21.18 3.22
C ASP A 142 -18.53 20.75 4.69
N GLU A 143 -18.52 19.44 4.98
CA GLU A 143 -18.40 18.92 6.33
C GLU A 143 -17.02 19.19 6.91
N ARG A 144 -15.92 18.88 6.21
CA ARG A 144 -14.56 19.10 6.73
C ARG A 144 -14.24 20.57 7.02
N LYS A 145 -14.89 21.51 6.32
CA LYS A 145 -14.77 22.97 6.60
C LYS A 145 -15.37 23.36 7.95
N ARG A 146 -16.39 22.64 8.43
CA ARG A 146 -17.01 22.90 9.73
C ARG A 146 -16.13 22.37 10.85
N LYS A 147 -15.64 21.14 10.67
CA LYS A 147 -14.71 20.44 11.55
C LYS A 147 -14.03 19.35 10.72
N PRO A 148 -12.71 19.17 10.79
CA PRO A 148 -12.04 17.96 10.29
C PRO A 148 -12.73 16.70 10.84
N PHE A 149 -12.59 15.59 10.12
CA PHE A 149 -13.00 14.27 10.60
C PHE A 149 -11.90 13.70 11.49
N ASP A 150 -12.29 13.07 12.60
CA ASP A 150 -11.37 12.39 13.51
C ASP A 150 -11.12 10.93 13.10
N ASP A 151 -12.13 10.26 12.52
CA ASP A 151 -12.10 8.83 12.15
C ASP A 151 -13.02 8.54 10.94
N PHE A 152 -12.98 7.31 10.41
CA PHE A 152 -13.82 6.85 9.31
C PHE A 152 -15.31 6.83 9.69
N ASP A 153 -15.64 6.48 10.92
CA ASP A 153 -17.03 6.46 11.42
C ASP A 153 -17.65 7.87 11.34
N GLU A 154 -16.90 8.91 11.75
CA GLU A 154 -17.34 10.30 11.68
C GLU A 154 -17.54 10.77 10.22
N ILE A 155 -16.73 10.26 9.28
CA ILE A 155 -16.94 10.52 7.84
C ILE A 155 -18.26 9.92 7.38
N GLU A 156 -18.53 8.64 7.71
CA GLU A 156 -19.75 7.95 7.33
C GLU A 156 -21.00 8.64 7.92
N GLU A 157 -20.95 9.00 9.21
CA GLU A 157 -22.07 9.63 9.91
C GLU A 157 -22.42 11.01 9.33
N ARG A 158 -21.41 11.81 8.98
CA ARG A 158 -21.60 13.21 8.57
C ARG A 158 -21.82 13.36 7.06
N VAL A 159 -21.26 12.47 6.24
CA VAL A 159 -21.35 12.56 4.77
C VAL A 159 -22.44 11.65 4.25
N SER A 160 -23.66 12.19 4.17
CA SER A 160 -24.82 11.43 3.67
C SER A 160 -24.58 10.76 2.30
N GLY A 161 -24.64 9.44 2.30
CA GLY A 161 -24.49 8.58 1.12
C GLY A 161 -23.09 8.03 0.89
N LEU A 162 -22.11 8.36 1.75
CA LEU A 162 -20.82 7.68 1.82
C LEU A 162 -20.88 6.67 2.97
N HIS A 163 -21.28 5.44 2.65
CA HIS A 163 -21.55 4.39 3.64
C HIS A 163 -20.33 3.54 4.00
N ASP A 164 -19.21 3.71 3.29
CA ASP A 164 -18.00 2.94 3.53
C ASP A 164 -16.77 3.74 3.10
N PRO A 165 -16.35 4.75 3.89
CA PRO A 165 -15.19 5.55 3.56
C PRO A 165 -13.88 4.72 3.60
N LYS A 166 -13.77 3.74 4.49
CA LYS A 166 -12.61 2.82 4.55
C LYS A 166 -12.52 1.99 3.27
N GLY A 167 -13.60 1.31 2.89
CA GLY A 167 -13.64 0.48 1.69
C GLY A 167 -13.38 1.25 0.40
N VAL A 168 -13.83 2.50 0.30
CA VAL A 168 -13.51 3.37 -0.85
C VAL A 168 -12.00 3.66 -0.97
N ILE A 169 -11.29 3.76 0.15
CA ILE A 169 -9.82 3.90 0.15
C ILE A 169 -9.16 2.59 -0.28
N VAL A 170 -9.59 1.46 0.27
CA VAL A 170 -9.10 0.12 -0.09
C VAL A 170 -9.28 -0.13 -1.59
N GLU A 171 -10.49 0.08 -2.12
CA GLU A 171 -10.78 -0.04 -3.55
C GLU A 171 -9.85 0.84 -4.39
N ARG A 172 -9.60 2.07 -3.96
CA ARG A 172 -8.71 2.98 -4.68
C ARG A 172 -7.26 2.48 -4.70
N ILE A 173 -6.75 1.97 -3.58
CA ILE A 173 -5.40 1.41 -3.49
C ILE A 173 -5.28 0.20 -4.43
N THR A 174 -6.28 -0.68 -4.41
CA THR A 174 -6.33 -1.85 -5.29
C THR A 174 -6.38 -1.44 -6.77
N GLU A 175 -7.19 -0.45 -7.15
CA GLU A 175 -7.18 0.13 -8.50
C GLU A 175 -5.78 0.64 -8.90
N GLU A 176 -5.12 1.37 -7.99
CA GLU A 176 -3.79 1.93 -8.25
C GLU A 176 -2.68 0.87 -8.36
N LEU A 177 -2.86 -0.30 -7.76
CA LEU A 177 -1.95 -1.44 -7.90
C LEU A 177 -2.19 -2.22 -9.21
N GLN A 178 -3.44 -2.29 -9.67
CA GLN A 178 -3.82 -3.09 -10.84
C GLN A 178 -3.70 -2.33 -12.16
N GLU A 179 -3.85 -1.00 -12.15
CA GLU A 179 -3.87 -0.18 -13.36
C GLU A 179 -2.58 0.66 -13.51
N ASP A 180 -1.72 0.23 -14.42
CA ASP A 180 -0.41 0.87 -14.64
C ASP A 180 -0.49 2.19 -15.43
N ASP A 181 -1.65 2.51 -16.03
CA ASP A 181 -1.84 3.71 -16.87
C ASP A 181 -2.69 4.80 -16.22
N LEU A 182 -2.94 4.70 -14.91
CA LEU A 182 -3.64 5.74 -14.15
C LEU A 182 -2.87 7.06 -14.20
N LYS A 183 -3.51 8.05 -14.83
CA LYS A 183 -2.95 9.40 -14.96
C LYS A 183 -2.62 10.05 -13.60
N TYR A 184 -3.34 9.69 -12.55
CA TYR A 184 -3.14 10.21 -11.21
C TYR A 184 -3.16 9.05 -10.21
N GLN A 185 -2.09 8.95 -9.43
CA GLN A 185 -1.99 8.07 -8.26
C GLN A 185 -2.04 8.91 -6.98
N ILE A 186 -2.60 8.34 -5.93
CA ILE A 186 -2.82 8.96 -4.64
C ILE A 186 -1.99 8.26 -3.57
N PHE A 187 -2.00 6.93 -3.56
CA PHE A 187 -1.49 6.12 -2.47
C PHE A 187 -0.29 5.26 -2.89
N VAL A 188 -0.34 4.64 -4.07
CA VAL A 188 0.71 3.72 -4.51
C VAL A 188 1.93 4.48 -5.01
N GLY A 189 3.12 4.06 -4.58
CA GLY A 189 4.41 4.52 -5.10
C GLY A 189 4.86 5.90 -4.62
N ARG A 190 4.12 6.56 -3.72
CA ARG A 190 4.58 7.78 -3.06
C ARG A 190 5.55 7.43 -1.92
N ASP A 191 6.77 7.94 -2.03
CA ASP A 191 7.62 8.13 -0.86
C ASP A 191 7.19 9.48 -0.24
N GLU A 192 7.05 9.55 1.09
CA GLU A 192 6.77 10.83 1.75
C GLU A 192 7.89 11.82 1.40
N GLU A 193 7.58 12.89 0.65
CA GLU A 193 8.48 14.01 0.35
C GLU A 193 8.68 14.93 1.56
#